data_AF-A0A835Y878-F1
#
_entry.id   AF-A0A835Y878-F1
#
_cell.length_a   1.000
_cell.length_b   1.000
_cell.length_c   1.000
_cell.angle_alpha   90.00
_cell.angle_beta   90.00
_cell.angle_gamma   90.00
#
_symmetry.space_group_name_H-M   'P 1'
#
loop_
_entity.id
_entity.type
_entity.pdbx_description
1 polymer ?
#
loop_
_entity_poly.entity_id
_entity_poly.type
_entity_poly.pdbx_seq_one_letter_code
_entity_poly.pdbx_strand_id
1 'polypeptide(L)'
;MRQNPLSRLVFLTVTALPYLIAQSRVAIIGAGVGGAFTASRLAEIVGSEGSPELDVFEAAPTPGGRVQDLQYNGQALELGAAMFWEHNTLVREAALRLGLELREPGGGDDDRDGRSGLSVWDGRRLVLNMTGSWSDTIRAALRYGPAALRYGALVAGAFRRFRAVYGLQAAGSAWASPREMLEALGLYGLTQQRCSDFMEEWLIQPPWLFGGPAFCNEVAGAVNRCNYNQNNEHMNALACLVSFGPAAYGKTYQIVGGNRQLVTGLLAASGARLLLGHKVASVRHDNVTGQYWLHVRTSSTPEHSTAEAREGGLDPAVGGVGTTARDLRQAAGDEVDARWLDGADPEDRRLEDIQELGPYDAVVLATPLTGSDIRLNLSRSAVAPGAEALVAASLESPGQGAGAPGADGEEDGRGAAPRRSVPWTALQRPYQVTVTTYVEAGPLAAPFFGATAMPPVSAVLVTSDAAVPLTAVAGRPAPAANGSRPEGLFVYKVFSHAPLSLELLAALFEPQPQAPRVLDSRQWFAYPRFAPPERLDPFVLAPGLVYGNALEPAASAMELAALAGANSALLVARHLEGRGAGGR
;
A
#
# COMPACT_ATOMS: atom_id res chain seq x y z
N MET A 1 -26.28 51.62 29.52
CA MET A 1 -26.43 50.26 28.95
C MET A 1 -25.26 49.41 29.45
N ARG A 2 -25.48 48.57 30.46
CA ARG A 2 -24.47 47.61 30.94
C ARG A 2 -24.44 46.44 29.96
N GLN A 3 -23.34 46.26 29.25
CA GLN A 3 -23.13 45.09 28.40
C GLN A 3 -23.09 43.83 29.28
N ASN A 4 -23.82 42.81 28.87
CA ASN A 4 -23.99 41.56 29.61
C ASN A 4 -22.69 40.73 29.55
N PRO A 5 -22.09 40.31 30.69
CA PRO A 5 -20.83 39.55 30.70
C PRO A 5 -20.91 38.22 29.95
N LEU A 6 -22.10 37.63 29.83
CA LEU A 6 -22.35 36.40 29.07
C LEU A 6 -22.09 36.57 27.55
N SER A 7 -22.39 37.74 26.98
CA SER A 7 -22.14 38.01 25.56
C SER A 7 -20.67 38.20 25.21
N ARG A 8 -19.81 38.62 26.15
CA ARG A 8 -18.35 38.64 25.95
C ARG A 8 -17.75 37.24 26.05
N LEU A 9 -18.26 36.40 26.96
CA LEU A 9 -17.75 35.04 27.16
C LEU A 9 -18.04 34.13 25.96
N VAL A 10 -19.21 34.25 25.34
CA VAL A 10 -19.60 33.47 24.15
C VAL A 10 -18.87 33.93 22.88
N PHE A 11 -18.57 35.24 22.75
CA PHE A 11 -17.80 35.77 21.62
C PHE A 11 -16.30 35.40 21.68
N LEU A 12 -15.72 35.29 22.89
CA LEU A 12 -14.33 34.88 23.13
C LEU A 12 -14.09 33.36 23.02
N THR A 13 -15.13 32.52 23.04
CA THR A 13 -15.00 31.07 22.86
C THR A 13 -15.08 30.64 21.39
N VAL A 14 -15.82 31.36 20.54
CA VAL A 14 -16.01 30.99 19.12
C VAL A 14 -14.89 31.53 18.23
N THR A 15 -14.21 32.62 18.60
CA THR A 15 -13.11 33.22 17.81
C THR A 15 -11.70 32.73 18.18
N ALA A 16 -11.51 32.16 19.37
CA ALA A 16 -10.18 31.73 19.85
C ALA A 16 -9.80 30.30 19.42
N LEU A 17 -10.78 29.42 19.17
CA LEU A 17 -10.53 28.02 18.83
C LEU A 17 -9.85 27.85 17.46
N PRO A 18 -10.29 28.52 16.37
CA PRO A 18 -9.60 28.48 15.08
C PRO A 18 -8.18 29.06 15.17
N TYR A 19 -7.99 30.09 16.01
CA TYR A 19 -6.70 30.75 16.21
C TYR A 19 -5.68 29.88 16.95
N LEU A 20 -6.11 29.05 17.90
CA LEU A 20 -5.23 28.15 18.65
C LEU A 20 -4.76 26.95 17.80
N ILE A 21 -5.63 26.43 16.93
CA ILE A 21 -5.21 25.41 15.95
C ILE A 21 -4.22 26.01 14.95
N ALA A 22 -4.39 27.28 14.57
CA ALA A 22 -3.50 28.01 13.65
C ALA A 22 -2.05 28.14 14.13
N GLN A 23 -1.82 28.11 15.44
CA GLN A 23 -0.47 28.19 16.02
C GLN A 23 0.14 26.81 16.32
N SER A 24 -0.59 25.73 16.04
CA SER A 24 -0.11 24.38 16.31
C SER A 24 0.82 23.89 15.20
N ARG A 25 1.79 23.04 15.54
CA ARG A 25 2.70 22.39 14.58
C ARG A 25 2.41 20.90 14.53
N VAL A 26 2.21 20.35 13.33
CA VAL A 26 1.92 18.93 13.11
C VAL A 26 2.97 18.31 12.20
N ALA A 27 3.54 17.20 12.65
CA ALA A 27 4.42 16.39 11.81
C ALA A 27 3.66 15.20 11.22
N ILE A 28 3.85 14.95 9.93
CA ILE A 28 3.34 13.78 9.22
C ILE A 28 4.55 13.01 8.68
N ILE A 29 4.72 11.76 9.09
CA ILE A 29 5.85 10.92 8.72
C ILE A 29 5.41 9.95 7.62
N GLY A 30 5.84 10.22 6.39
CA GLY A 30 5.52 9.49 5.17
C GLY A 30 4.72 10.34 4.18
N ALA A 31 5.27 10.58 2.99
CA ALA A 31 4.62 11.32 1.89
C ALA A 31 3.91 10.38 0.89
N GLY A 32 3.31 9.30 1.39
CA GLY A 32 2.42 8.42 0.63
C GLY A 32 0.96 8.89 0.62
N VAL A 33 0.05 8.06 0.12
CA VAL A 33 -1.40 8.36 0.05
C VAL A 33 -1.96 8.76 1.43
N GLY A 34 -1.68 7.99 2.48
CA GLY A 34 -2.19 8.28 3.83
C GLY A 34 -1.70 9.63 4.36
N GLY A 35 -0.42 9.97 4.16
CA GLY A 35 0.15 11.25 4.59
C GLY A 35 -0.42 12.43 3.81
N ALA A 36 -0.54 12.30 2.48
CA ALA A 36 -1.12 13.33 1.63
C ALA A 36 -2.60 13.60 1.94
N PHE A 37 -3.40 12.56 2.17
CA PHE A 37 -4.79 12.72 2.60
C PHE A 37 -4.90 13.28 4.02
N THR A 38 -3.98 12.93 4.92
CA THR A 38 -3.92 13.54 6.26
C THR A 38 -3.67 15.04 6.14
N ALA A 39 -2.63 15.44 5.41
CA ALA A 39 -2.26 16.84 5.23
C ALA A 39 -3.39 17.65 4.57
N SER A 40 -3.92 17.15 3.45
CA SER A 40 -5.01 17.80 2.72
C SER A 40 -6.28 17.91 3.58
N ARG A 41 -6.67 16.85 4.27
CA ARG A 41 -7.89 16.88 5.09
C ARG A 41 -7.75 17.76 6.32
N LEU A 42 -6.57 17.81 6.94
CA LEU A 42 -6.32 18.69 8.07
C LEU A 42 -6.38 20.17 7.63
N ALA A 43 -5.81 20.52 6.48
CA ALA A 43 -5.95 21.85 5.88
C ALA A 43 -7.43 22.22 5.60
N GLU A 44 -8.24 21.26 5.12
CA GLU A 44 -9.68 21.47 4.90
C GLU A 44 -10.48 21.69 6.19
N ILE A 45 -10.19 20.93 7.25
CA ILE A 45 -10.91 21.01 8.53
C ILE A 45 -10.73 22.38 9.20
N VAL A 46 -9.51 22.92 9.14
CA VAL A 46 -9.14 24.12 9.90
C VAL A 46 -9.27 25.41 9.06
N GLY A 47 -9.24 25.30 7.74
CA GLY A 47 -9.41 26.43 6.82
C GLY A 47 -8.15 27.29 6.68
N SER A 48 -8.18 28.25 5.73
CA SER A 48 -7.00 29.02 5.29
C SER A 48 -6.48 30.04 6.30
N GLU A 49 -7.33 30.59 7.18
CA GLU A 49 -6.91 31.55 8.21
C GLU A 49 -6.58 30.89 9.56
N GLY A 50 -6.60 29.55 9.63
CA GLY A 50 -6.44 28.79 10.86
C GLY A 50 -5.56 27.54 10.76
N SER A 51 -4.98 27.22 9.60
CA SER A 51 -4.29 25.94 9.42
C SER A 51 -3.02 25.80 10.29
N PRO A 52 -2.80 24.65 10.94
CA PRO A 52 -1.55 24.39 11.65
C PRO A 52 -0.36 24.35 10.68
N GLU A 53 0.84 24.62 11.17
CA GLU A 53 2.06 24.41 10.39
C GLU A 53 2.25 22.89 10.17
N LEU A 54 2.25 22.48 8.89
CA LEU A 54 2.37 21.07 8.52
C LEU A 54 3.77 20.78 7.97
N ASP A 55 4.50 19.90 8.65
CA ASP A 55 5.73 19.31 8.15
C ASP A 55 5.48 17.87 7.70
N VAL A 56 5.77 17.55 6.44
CA VAL A 56 5.66 16.19 5.90
C VAL A 56 7.07 15.66 5.63
N PHE A 57 7.48 14.64 6.39
CA PHE A 57 8.78 14.00 6.29
C PHE A 57 8.72 12.78 5.38
N GLU A 58 9.60 12.71 4.39
CA GLU A 58 9.74 11.56 3.50
C GLU A 58 11.20 11.11 3.45
N ALA A 59 11.41 9.81 3.66
CA ALA A 59 12.75 9.22 3.63
C ALA A 59 13.29 9.16 2.19
N ALA A 60 12.42 8.95 1.20
CA ALA A 60 12.79 8.92 -0.21
C ALA A 60 13.04 10.34 -0.77
N PRO A 61 13.81 10.46 -1.87
CA PRO A 61 13.97 11.71 -2.60
C PRO A 61 12.72 12.10 -3.41
N THR A 62 11.69 11.25 -3.44
CA THR A 62 10.43 11.50 -4.14
C THR A 62 9.23 11.13 -3.27
N PRO A 63 8.14 11.92 -3.29
CA PRO A 63 6.89 11.55 -2.63
C PRO A 63 6.15 10.46 -3.43
N GLY A 64 5.10 9.89 -2.85
CA GLY A 64 4.23 8.90 -3.52
C GLY A 64 4.14 7.57 -2.77
N GLY A 65 5.15 7.20 -1.99
CA GLY A 65 5.20 5.90 -1.33
C GLY A 65 5.05 4.75 -2.33
N ARG A 66 4.00 3.93 -2.18
CA ARG A 66 3.64 2.82 -3.10
C ARG A 66 2.94 3.28 -4.40
N VAL A 67 2.81 4.58 -4.63
CA VAL A 67 2.28 5.17 -5.88
C VAL A 67 3.45 5.80 -6.63
N GLN A 68 4.12 4.99 -7.45
CA GLN A 68 5.27 5.39 -8.26
C GLN A 68 5.07 4.98 -9.71
N ASP A 69 5.73 5.72 -10.60
CA ASP A 69 5.66 5.56 -12.03
C ASP A 69 7.06 5.62 -12.67
N LEU A 70 7.21 4.97 -13.82
CA LEU A 70 8.33 5.11 -14.74
C LEU A 70 7.86 5.90 -15.98
N GLN A 71 8.60 6.92 -16.38
CA GLN A 71 8.34 7.63 -17.63
C GLN A 71 8.96 6.88 -18.81
N TYR A 72 8.14 6.52 -19.80
CA TYR A 72 8.56 5.78 -20.98
C TYR A 72 7.86 6.31 -22.24
N ASN A 73 8.62 6.84 -23.21
CA ASN A 73 8.13 7.46 -24.44
C ASN A 73 6.95 8.43 -24.22
N GLY A 74 7.07 9.32 -23.22
CA GLY A 74 6.04 10.31 -22.91
C GLY A 74 4.80 9.76 -22.19
N GLN A 75 4.82 8.50 -21.75
CA GLN A 75 3.76 7.90 -20.94
C GLN A 75 4.27 7.45 -19.57
N ALA A 76 3.45 7.67 -18.54
CA ALA A 76 3.70 7.09 -17.22
C ALA A 76 3.29 5.61 -17.18
N LEU A 77 4.22 4.76 -16.76
CA LEU A 77 4.02 3.35 -16.48
C LEU A 77 3.94 3.14 -14.96
N GLU A 78 2.76 2.76 -14.45
CA GLU A 78 2.54 2.59 -13.01
C GLU A 78 3.33 1.41 -12.44
N LEU A 79 4.31 1.67 -11.57
CA LEU A 79 5.13 0.65 -10.91
C LEU A 79 4.41 0.03 -9.70
N GLY A 80 3.55 0.82 -9.05
CA GLY A 80 2.78 0.41 -7.88
C GLY A 80 1.28 0.44 -8.13
N ALA A 81 0.55 1.23 -7.32
CA ALA A 81 -0.90 1.36 -7.38
C ALA A 81 -1.39 1.78 -8.78
N ALA A 82 -1.84 0.80 -9.55
CA ALA A 82 -2.03 0.94 -10.99
C ALA A 82 -3.38 1.53 -11.39
N MET A 83 -4.37 1.51 -10.51
CA MET A 83 -5.72 1.99 -10.80
C MET A 83 -6.50 2.18 -9.50
N PHE A 84 -7.55 2.97 -9.57
CA PHE A 84 -8.57 3.08 -8.53
C PHE A 84 -9.97 2.86 -9.14
N TRP A 85 -10.93 2.53 -8.28
CA TRP A 85 -12.27 2.15 -8.66
C TRP A 85 -13.21 3.37 -8.63
N GLU A 86 -14.27 3.39 -9.45
CA GLU A 86 -15.22 4.53 -9.49
C GLU A 86 -15.87 4.85 -8.13
N HIS A 87 -15.90 3.83 -7.27
CA HIS A 87 -16.48 3.85 -5.94
C HIS A 87 -15.47 4.19 -4.82
N ASN A 88 -14.21 4.44 -5.19
CA ASN A 88 -13.21 5.04 -4.31
C ASN A 88 -13.44 6.55 -4.26
N THR A 89 -14.40 6.96 -3.42
CA THR A 89 -14.92 8.33 -3.35
C THR A 89 -13.82 9.34 -3.00
N LEU A 90 -13.01 9.06 -1.98
CA LEU A 90 -11.96 9.99 -1.53
C LEU A 90 -10.90 10.21 -2.62
N VAL A 91 -10.37 9.13 -3.18
CA VAL A 91 -9.36 9.18 -4.24
C VAL A 91 -9.90 9.87 -5.49
N ARG A 92 -11.10 9.49 -5.94
CA ARG A 92 -11.69 10.03 -7.17
C ARG A 92 -12.05 11.51 -7.03
N GLU A 93 -12.69 11.90 -5.92
CA GLU A 93 -13.03 13.30 -5.69
C GLU A 93 -11.79 14.17 -5.51
N ALA A 94 -10.74 13.67 -4.84
CA ALA A 94 -9.46 14.35 -4.75
C ALA A 94 -8.83 14.59 -6.13
N ALA A 95 -8.80 13.58 -7.00
CA ALA A 95 -8.28 13.74 -8.36
C ALA A 95 -9.08 14.79 -9.16
N LEU A 96 -10.41 14.77 -9.08
CA LEU A 96 -11.26 15.74 -9.76
C LEU A 96 -11.09 17.16 -9.22
N ARG A 97 -10.95 17.34 -7.90
CA ARG A 97 -10.68 18.65 -7.27
C ARG A 97 -9.35 19.24 -7.69
N LEU A 98 -8.35 18.40 -7.96
CA LEU A 98 -7.05 18.80 -8.48
C LEU A 98 -7.07 19.05 -10.00
N GLY A 99 -8.20 18.86 -10.68
CA GLY A 99 -8.30 19.00 -12.13
C GLY A 99 -7.55 17.93 -12.92
N LEU A 100 -7.28 16.76 -12.31
CA LEU A 100 -6.56 15.66 -12.95
C LEU A 100 -7.49 14.91 -13.90
N GLU A 101 -7.02 14.66 -15.13
CA GLU A 101 -7.77 13.91 -16.13
C GLU A 101 -7.76 12.41 -15.82
N LEU A 102 -8.94 11.80 -15.86
CA LEU A 102 -9.13 10.38 -15.60
C LEU A 102 -9.39 9.63 -16.90
N ARG A 103 -8.74 8.46 -17.04
CA ARG A 103 -8.99 7.53 -18.16
C ARG A 103 -9.20 6.11 -17.63
N GLU A 104 -9.94 5.30 -18.38
CA GLU A 104 -10.03 3.87 -18.08
C GLU A 104 -8.73 3.16 -18.52
N PRO A 105 -8.18 2.23 -17.71
CA PRO A 105 -7.05 1.41 -18.14
C PRO A 105 -7.39 0.68 -19.44
N GLY A 106 -6.61 0.94 -20.50
CA GLY A 106 -6.83 0.38 -21.85
C GLY A 106 -7.59 1.30 -22.81
N GLY A 107 -8.41 2.24 -22.34
CA GLY A 107 -9.32 3.03 -23.20
C GLY A 107 -8.73 4.27 -23.88
N GLY A 108 -7.63 4.13 -24.63
CA GLY A 108 -7.06 5.22 -25.46
C GLY A 108 -7.31 5.05 -26.96
N ASP A 109 -6.86 6.01 -27.78
CA ASP A 109 -6.81 5.94 -29.27
C ASP A 109 -6.02 4.72 -29.82
N ASP A 110 -5.45 3.92 -28.93
CA ASP A 110 -4.65 2.71 -29.17
C ASP A 110 -5.49 1.44 -29.12
N ASP A 111 -6.75 1.55 -28.70
CA ASP A 111 -7.74 0.47 -28.63
C ASP A 111 -8.51 0.32 -29.96
N ARG A 112 -7.93 0.76 -31.10
CA ARG A 112 -8.56 0.67 -32.44
C ARG A 112 -8.96 -0.75 -32.85
N ASP A 113 -8.40 -1.76 -32.19
CA ASP A 113 -8.72 -3.17 -32.39
C ASP A 113 -9.75 -3.75 -31.40
N GLY A 114 -10.24 -2.95 -30.43
CA GLY A 114 -11.37 -3.30 -29.56
C GLY A 114 -11.21 -4.56 -28.72
N ARG A 115 -9.97 -4.98 -28.43
CA ARG A 115 -9.67 -6.27 -27.80
C ARG A 115 -8.87 -6.10 -26.51
N SER A 116 -9.52 -5.56 -25.49
CA SER A 116 -9.12 -5.76 -24.10
C SER A 116 -9.77 -7.05 -23.60
N GLY A 117 -8.95 -7.95 -23.05
CA GLY A 117 -9.39 -9.28 -22.65
C GLY A 117 -8.66 -9.79 -21.42
N LEU A 118 -9.40 -10.47 -20.54
CA LEU A 118 -8.90 -11.04 -19.30
C LEU A 118 -8.87 -12.56 -19.41
N SER A 119 -7.74 -13.17 -19.10
CA SER A 119 -7.62 -14.63 -19.02
C SER A 119 -7.16 -15.08 -17.64
N VAL A 120 -7.51 -16.31 -17.27
CA VAL A 120 -7.02 -16.98 -16.06
C VAL A 120 -6.29 -18.25 -16.47
N TRP A 121 -5.07 -18.40 -15.97
CA TRP A 121 -4.20 -19.54 -16.23
C TRP A 121 -3.94 -20.35 -14.96
N ASP A 122 -4.15 -21.66 -15.04
CA ASP A 122 -4.00 -22.59 -13.91
C ASP A 122 -2.58 -23.19 -13.77
N GLY A 123 -1.63 -22.72 -14.57
CA GLY A 123 -0.29 -23.31 -14.68
C GLY A 123 -0.17 -24.37 -15.79
N ARG A 124 -1.29 -24.80 -16.38
CA ARG A 124 -1.33 -25.80 -17.44
C ARG A 124 -2.14 -25.37 -18.65
N ARG A 125 -3.23 -24.63 -18.46
CA ARG A 125 -4.13 -24.16 -19.52
C ARG A 125 -4.85 -22.90 -19.10
N LEU A 126 -5.37 -22.17 -20.09
CA LEU A 126 -6.28 -21.07 -19.86
C LEU A 126 -7.66 -21.64 -19.47
N VAL A 127 -8.07 -21.43 -18.21
CA VAL A 127 -9.35 -21.92 -17.66
C VAL A 127 -10.50 -20.94 -17.85
N LEU A 128 -10.16 -19.66 -18.04
CA LEU A 128 -11.08 -18.59 -18.40
C LEU A 128 -10.42 -17.70 -19.43
N ASN A 129 -11.16 -17.33 -20.48
CA ASN A 129 -10.79 -16.29 -21.44
C ASN A 129 -12.02 -15.40 -21.65
N MET A 130 -11.91 -14.12 -21.35
CA MET A 130 -12.97 -13.13 -21.53
C MET A 130 -12.51 -12.13 -22.57
N THR A 131 -12.93 -12.33 -23.83
CA THR A 131 -12.58 -11.44 -24.96
C THR A 131 -13.70 -10.46 -25.32
N GLY A 132 -14.81 -10.48 -24.57
CA GLY A 132 -16.04 -9.75 -24.89
C GLY A 132 -17.02 -10.55 -25.76
N SER A 133 -16.68 -11.78 -26.19
CA SER A 133 -17.59 -12.66 -26.92
C SER A 133 -18.70 -13.22 -26.03
N TRP A 134 -19.94 -13.25 -26.53
CA TRP A 134 -21.06 -13.94 -25.88
C TRP A 134 -20.78 -15.41 -25.59
N SER A 135 -19.98 -16.07 -26.44
CA SER A 135 -19.60 -17.47 -26.23
C SER A 135 -18.72 -17.66 -25.00
N ASP A 136 -17.83 -16.70 -24.71
CA ASP A 136 -17.01 -16.71 -23.52
C ASP A 136 -17.88 -16.51 -22.27
N THR A 137 -18.81 -15.55 -22.33
CA THR A 137 -19.76 -15.27 -21.23
C THR A 137 -20.59 -16.49 -20.87
N ILE A 138 -21.10 -17.23 -21.87
CA ILE A 138 -21.84 -18.48 -21.64
C ILE A 138 -20.95 -19.55 -21.00
N ARG A 139 -19.71 -19.73 -21.48
CA ARG A 139 -18.75 -20.69 -20.89
C ARG A 139 -18.47 -20.36 -19.43
N ALA A 140 -18.23 -19.08 -19.12
CA ALA A 140 -18.02 -18.62 -17.75
C ALA A 140 -19.26 -18.86 -16.88
N ALA A 141 -20.46 -18.55 -17.38
CA ALA A 141 -21.71 -18.78 -16.67
C ALA A 141 -21.98 -20.27 -16.40
N LEU A 142 -21.68 -21.15 -17.37
CA LEU A 142 -21.82 -22.60 -17.19
C LEU A 142 -20.80 -23.18 -16.20
N ARG A 143 -19.58 -22.63 -16.15
CA ARG A 143 -18.49 -23.12 -15.28
C ARG A 143 -18.63 -22.63 -13.84
N TYR A 144 -18.89 -21.32 -13.67
CA TYR A 144 -18.88 -20.66 -12.36
C TYR A 144 -20.27 -20.46 -11.78
N GLY A 145 -21.31 -20.51 -12.63
CA GLY A 145 -22.68 -20.62 -12.17
C GLY A 145 -23.16 -19.48 -11.28
N PRO A 146 -24.19 -19.73 -10.46
CA PRO A 146 -24.73 -18.75 -9.53
C PRO A 146 -23.77 -18.37 -8.41
N ALA A 147 -22.68 -19.12 -8.18
CA ALA A 147 -21.67 -18.76 -7.19
C ALA A 147 -21.00 -17.41 -7.52
N ALA A 148 -20.68 -17.16 -8.80
CA ALA A 148 -20.13 -15.87 -9.22
C ALA A 148 -21.09 -14.70 -8.95
N LEU A 149 -22.38 -14.88 -9.25
CA LEU A 149 -23.42 -13.88 -8.97
C LEU A 149 -23.60 -13.65 -7.47
N ARG A 150 -23.58 -14.74 -6.69
CA ARG A 150 -23.67 -14.69 -5.22
C ARG A 150 -22.50 -13.92 -4.62
N TYR A 151 -21.28 -14.17 -5.12
CA TYR A 151 -20.09 -13.46 -4.65
C TYR A 151 -20.14 -11.97 -4.99
N GLY A 152 -20.58 -11.61 -6.20
CA GLY A 152 -20.88 -10.22 -6.54
C GLY A 152 -21.87 -9.58 -5.55
N ALA A 153 -22.96 -10.26 -5.20
CA ALA A 153 -23.92 -9.75 -4.23
C ALA A 153 -23.32 -9.57 -2.81
N LEU A 154 -22.38 -10.43 -2.40
CA LEU A 154 -21.64 -10.29 -1.14
C LEU A 154 -20.70 -9.09 -1.16
N VAL A 155 -19.98 -8.87 -2.27
CA VAL A 155 -19.15 -7.69 -2.51
C VAL A 155 -19.99 -6.42 -2.43
N ALA A 156 -21.12 -6.37 -3.13
CA ALA A 156 -22.05 -5.23 -3.07
C ALA A 156 -22.58 -5.00 -1.65
N GLY A 157 -22.84 -6.08 -0.89
CA GLY A 157 -23.24 -6.01 0.51
C GLY A 157 -22.19 -5.38 1.42
N ALA A 158 -20.92 -5.81 1.31
CA ALA A 158 -19.81 -5.20 2.05
C ALA A 158 -19.60 -3.74 1.65
N PHE A 159 -19.64 -3.44 0.35
CA PHE A 159 -19.47 -2.08 -0.15
C PHE A 159 -20.58 -1.13 0.31
N ARG A 160 -21.85 -1.55 0.32
CA ARG A 160 -22.96 -0.72 0.85
C ARG A 160 -22.73 -0.29 2.29
N ARG A 161 -22.21 -1.20 3.13
CA ARG A 161 -21.83 -0.91 4.52
C ARG A 161 -20.62 0.04 4.58
N PHE A 162 -19.59 -0.24 3.79
CA PHE A 162 -18.38 0.59 3.73
C PHE A 162 -18.68 2.06 3.39
N ARG A 163 -19.55 2.32 2.41
CA ARG A 163 -19.89 3.70 1.98
C ARG A 163 -20.41 4.62 3.09
N ALA A 164 -20.98 4.07 4.16
CA ALA A 164 -21.44 4.88 5.30
C ALA A 164 -20.29 5.70 5.91
N VAL A 165 -19.05 5.22 5.82
CA VAL A 165 -17.88 5.87 6.41
C VAL A 165 -17.65 7.28 5.90
N TYR A 166 -17.91 7.54 4.61
CA TYR A 166 -17.67 8.85 4.00
C TYR A 166 -18.57 9.92 4.62
N GLY A 167 -19.87 9.60 4.79
CA GLY A 167 -20.82 10.50 5.44
C GLY A 167 -20.49 10.72 6.92
N LEU A 168 -20.05 9.66 7.61
CA LEU A 168 -19.65 9.74 9.01
C LEU A 168 -18.42 10.64 9.21
N GLN A 169 -17.38 10.49 8.39
CA GLN A 169 -16.19 11.36 8.42
C GLN A 169 -16.49 12.78 7.99
N ALA A 170 -17.36 12.98 6.99
CA ALA A 170 -17.83 14.31 6.59
C ALA A 170 -18.58 15.02 7.73
N ALA A 171 -19.33 14.28 8.55
CA ALA A 171 -19.97 14.76 9.77
C ALA A 171 -19.00 14.90 10.97
N GLY A 172 -17.69 14.70 10.76
CA GLY A 172 -16.67 14.85 11.79
C GLY A 172 -16.46 13.62 12.68
N SER A 173 -17.02 12.45 12.35
CA SER A 173 -16.80 11.20 13.10
C SER A 173 -15.40 10.67 12.85
N ALA A 174 -14.71 10.31 13.93
CA ALA A 174 -13.40 9.67 13.91
C ALA A 174 -13.32 8.60 14.99
N TRP A 175 -12.52 7.58 14.74
CA TRP A 175 -12.39 6.39 15.58
C TRP A 175 -10.97 6.24 16.11
N ALA A 176 -10.84 5.81 17.37
CA ALA A 176 -9.54 5.62 18.01
C ALA A 176 -8.87 4.30 17.57
N SER A 177 -9.65 3.35 17.03
CA SER A 177 -9.12 2.10 16.47
C SER A 177 -9.83 1.68 15.17
N PRO A 178 -9.16 0.92 14.29
CA PRO A 178 -9.78 0.29 13.13
C PRO A 178 -10.91 -0.67 13.53
N ARG A 179 -10.80 -1.32 14.70
CA ARG A 179 -11.85 -2.18 15.24
C ARG A 179 -13.15 -1.40 15.43
N GLU A 180 -13.13 -0.30 16.17
CA GLU A 180 -14.31 0.54 16.39
C GLU A 180 -14.92 1.04 15.08
N MET A 181 -14.07 1.47 14.13
CA MET A 181 -14.50 1.90 12.80
C MET A 181 -15.23 0.77 12.07
N LEU A 182 -14.64 -0.42 12.02
CA LEU A 182 -15.22 -1.56 11.30
C LEU A 182 -16.42 -2.16 12.03
N GLU A 183 -16.50 -2.09 13.35
CA GLU A 183 -17.69 -2.46 14.13
C GLU A 183 -18.84 -1.50 13.82
N ALA A 184 -18.60 -0.19 13.77
CA ALA A 184 -19.59 0.82 13.39
C ALA A 184 -20.12 0.63 11.96
N LEU A 185 -19.28 0.12 11.05
CA LEU A 185 -19.68 -0.23 9.68
C LEU A 185 -20.27 -1.65 9.57
N GLY A 186 -20.25 -2.46 10.63
CA GLY A 186 -20.67 -3.85 10.58
C GLY A 186 -19.79 -4.73 9.68
N LEU A 187 -18.51 -4.38 9.53
CA LEU A 187 -17.51 -5.08 8.71
C LEU A 187 -16.45 -5.83 9.54
N TYR A 188 -16.36 -5.58 10.85
CA TYR A 188 -15.34 -6.20 11.71
C TYR A 188 -15.33 -7.73 11.65
N GLY A 189 -16.50 -8.38 11.64
CA GLY A 189 -16.58 -9.85 11.54
C GLY A 189 -15.87 -10.43 10.30
N LEU A 190 -15.86 -9.70 9.18
CA LEU A 190 -15.19 -10.14 7.95
C LEU A 190 -13.67 -10.11 8.07
N THR A 191 -13.09 -9.30 8.96
CA THR A 191 -11.65 -9.34 9.21
C THR A 191 -11.27 -10.49 10.13
N GLN A 192 -12.23 -11.13 10.81
CA GLN A 192 -11.94 -12.22 11.74
C GLN A 192 -12.00 -13.61 11.09
N GLN A 193 -12.50 -13.70 9.86
CA GLN A 193 -12.65 -14.95 9.11
C GLN A 193 -11.65 -15.03 7.96
N ARG A 194 -11.10 -16.24 7.70
CA ARG A 194 -10.33 -16.50 6.48
C ARG A 194 -11.20 -16.35 5.24
N CYS A 195 -10.61 -15.86 4.16
CA CYS A 195 -11.27 -15.74 2.85
C CYS A 195 -11.76 -17.12 2.35
N SER A 196 -10.93 -18.16 2.48
CA SER A 196 -11.29 -19.55 2.17
C SER A 196 -12.49 -20.03 2.99
N ASP A 197 -12.49 -19.87 4.31
CA ASP A 197 -13.62 -20.27 5.17
C ASP A 197 -14.91 -19.50 4.82
N PHE A 198 -14.79 -18.21 4.50
CA PHE A 198 -15.93 -17.39 4.04
C PHE A 198 -16.47 -17.87 2.68
N MET A 199 -15.59 -18.18 1.73
CA MET A 199 -15.98 -18.71 0.43
C MET A 199 -16.63 -20.10 0.55
N GLU A 200 -16.11 -20.96 1.43
CA GLU A 200 -16.68 -22.27 1.73
C GLU A 200 -18.12 -22.12 2.24
N GLU A 201 -18.32 -21.29 3.27
CA GLU A 201 -19.64 -21.02 3.88
C GLU A 201 -20.65 -20.45 2.88
N TRP A 202 -20.23 -19.48 2.06
CA TRP A 202 -21.17 -18.69 1.27
C TRP A 202 -21.33 -19.13 -0.18
N LEU A 203 -20.38 -19.89 -0.74
CA LEU A 203 -20.34 -20.26 -2.16
C LEU A 203 -20.29 -21.76 -2.42
N ILE A 204 -19.86 -22.58 -1.45
CA ILE A 204 -19.65 -24.02 -1.64
C ILE A 204 -20.67 -24.85 -0.85
N GLN A 205 -20.84 -24.58 0.44
CA GLN A 205 -21.78 -25.30 1.30
C GLN A 205 -23.26 -25.18 0.88
N PRO A 206 -23.76 -24.05 0.35
CA PRO A 206 -25.15 -23.95 -0.05
C PRO A 206 -25.46 -24.90 -1.22
N PRO A 207 -26.31 -25.93 -1.04
CA PRO A 207 -26.47 -27.03 -2.01
C PRO A 207 -27.12 -26.60 -3.33
N TRP A 208 -27.71 -25.41 -3.38
CA TRP A 208 -28.33 -24.82 -4.57
C TRP A 208 -27.34 -24.00 -5.41
N LEU A 209 -26.12 -23.74 -4.91
CA LEU A 209 -25.07 -23.04 -5.63
C LEU A 209 -24.14 -24.05 -6.30
N PHE A 210 -24.12 -24.07 -7.63
CA PHE A 210 -23.08 -24.79 -8.39
C PHE A 210 -21.98 -23.81 -8.83
N GLY A 211 -20.80 -24.37 -9.14
CA GLY A 211 -19.65 -23.60 -9.63
C GLY A 211 -18.79 -22.96 -8.54
N GLY A 212 -19.16 -23.09 -7.26
CA GLY A 212 -18.44 -22.55 -6.11
C GLY A 212 -16.94 -22.88 -6.09
N PRO A 213 -16.55 -24.17 -6.01
CA PRO A 213 -15.13 -24.54 -5.93
C PRO A 213 -14.28 -24.00 -7.09
N ALA A 214 -14.78 -24.11 -8.33
CA ALA A 214 -14.09 -23.60 -9.51
C ALA A 214 -13.97 -22.07 -9.48
N PHE A 215 -15.03 -21.36 -9.10
CA PHE A 215 -15.02 -19.90 -9.01
C PHE A 215 -14.03 -19.40 -7.94
N CYS A 216 -14.04 -20.02 -6.75
CA CYS A 216 -13.18 -19.65 -5.64
C CYS A 216 -11.69 -19.81 -5.99
N ASN A 217 -11.32 -20.92 -6.62
CA ASN A 217 -9.93 -21.26 -6.90
C ASN A 217 -9.40 -20.55 -8.16
N GLU A 218 -10.22 -20.49 -9.22
CA GLU A 218 -9.76 -19.96 -10.51
C GLU A 218 -9.94 -18.44 -10.59
N VAL A 219 -11.14 -17.94 -10.31
CA VAL A 219 -11.47 -16.54 -10.59
C VAL A 219 -11.16 -15.66 -9.39
N ALA A 220 -11.82 -15.91 -8.25
CA ALA A 220 -11.60 -15.10 -7.05
C ALA A 220 -10.15 -15.26 -6.53
N GLY A 221 -9.62 -16.48 -6.56
CA GLY A 221 -8.23 -16.78 -6.21
C GLY A 221 -7.21 -16.06 -7.09
N ALA A 222 -7.36 -16.07 -8.42
CA ALA A 222 -6.44 -15.36 -9.30
C ALA A 222 -6.52 -13.83 -9.14
N VAL A 223 -7.71 -13.27 -8.89
CA VAL A 223 -7.87 -11.84 -8.58
C VAL A 223 -7.19 -11.48 -7.26
N ASN A 224 -7.35 -12.30 -6.22
CA ASN A 224 -6.67 -12.13 -4.94
C ASN A 224 -5.14 -12.17 -5.08
N ARG A 225 -4.60 -13.12 -5.87
CA ARG A 225 -3.16 -13.19 -6.15
C ARG A 225 -2.66 -12.01 -6.97
N CYS A 226 -3.42 -11.55 -7.95
CA CYS A 226 -3.07 -10.36 -8.73
C CYS A 226 -3.00 -9.10 -7.85
N ASN A 227 -4.00 -8.90 -6.99
CA ASN A 227 -4.12 -7.66 -6.23
C ASN A 227 -3.30 -7.65 -4.95
N TYR A 228 -3.23 -8.76 -4.23
CA TYR A 228 -2.61 -8.87 -2.90
C TYR A 228 -1.42 -9.81 -2.83
N ASN A 229 -1.12 -10.54 -3.91
CA ASN A 229 -0.05 -11.53 -3.97
C ASN A 229 -0.14 -12.59 -2.86
N GLN A 230 -1.37 -12.91 -2.43
CA GLN A 230 -1.69 -13.84 -1.35
C GLN A 230 -2.85 -14.75 -1.76
N ASN A 231 -2.85 -15.97 -1.22
CA ASN A 231 -3.90 -16.96 -1.48
C ASN A 231 -5.09 -16.80 -0.53
N ASN A 232 -6.21 -17.46 -0.86
CA ASN A 232 -7.47 -17.40 -0.12
C ASN A 232 -7.34 -17.91 1.33
N GLU A 233 -6.37 -18.79 1.62
CA GLU A 233 -6.13 -19.35 2.95
C GLU A 233 -5.49 -18.34 3.91
N HIS A 234 -4.78 -17.35 3.37
CA HIS A 234 -4.03 -16.37 4.17
C HIS A 234 -4.80 -15.05 4.33
N MET A 235 -5.58 -14.65 3.33
CA MET A 235 -6.36 -13.42 3.37
C MET A 235 -7.55 -13.52 4.33
N ASN A 236 -7.91 -12.40 4.96
CA ASN A 236 -9.22 -12.28 5.63
C ASN A 236 -10.36 -12.03 4.61
N ALA A 237 -11.60 -12.26 5.02
CA ALA A 237 -12.77 -12.16 4.14
C ALA A 237 -13.08 -10.72 3.67
N LEU A 238 -12.73 -9.70 4.46
CA LEU A 238 -12.90 -8.31 4.01
C LEU A 238 -11.94 -7.98 2.86
N ALA A 239 -10.67 -8.35 2.99
CA ALA A 239 -9.65 -8.11 1.97
C ALA A 239 -9.98 -8.80 0.64
N CYS A 240 -10.54 -10.02 0.64
CA CYS A 240 -10.92 -10.70 -0.60
C CYS A 240 -12.15 -10.09 -1.29
N LEU A 241 -13.11 -9.57 -0.52
CA LEU A 241 -14.24 -8.83 -1.07
C LEU A 241 -13.80 -7.49 -1.66
N VAL A 242 -12.88 -6.79 -0.99
CA VAL A 242 -12.27 -5.55 -1.52
C VAL A 242 -11.48 -5.83 -2.80
N SER A 243 -10.68 -6.91 -2.80
CA SER A 243 -9.91 -7.35 -3.98
C SER A 243 -10.79 -7.55 -5.21
N PHE A 244 -11.96 -8.16 -5.04
CA PHE A 244 -12.85 -8.50 -6.15
C PHE A 244 -13.76 -7.34 -6.60
N GLY A 245 -13.86 -6.26 -5.81
CA GLY A 245 -14.72 -5.10 -6.10
C GLY A 245 -14.65 -4.60 -7.55
N PRO A 246 -13.45 -4.25 -8.06
CA PRO A 246 -13.27 -3.77 -9.44
C PRO A 246 -13.66 -4.78 -10.52
N ALA A 247 -13.55 -6.08 -10.25
CA ALA A 247 -13.93 -7.15 -11.18
C ALA A 247 -15.44 -7.44 -11.14
N ALA A 248 -16.09 -7.16 -10.01
CA ALA A 248 -17.51 -7.41 -9.82
C ALA A 248 -18.39 -6.35 -10.48
N TYR A 249 -18.05 -5.07 -10.31
CA TYR A 249 -18.87 -3.96 -10.78
C TYR A 249 -18.02 -2.77 -11.14
N GLY A 250 -18.53 -2.00 -12.09
CA GLY A 250 -18.14 -0.62 -12.26
C GLY A 250 -16.83 -0.40 -12.99
N LYS A 251 -16.49 0.88 -13.15
CA LYS A 251 -15.33 1.33 -13.93
C LYS A 251 -14.10 1.53 -13.05
N THR A 252 -12.94 1.38 -13.67
CA THR A 252 -11.64 1.62 -13.05
C THR A 252 -10.95 2.74 -13.78
N TYR A 253 -10.11 3.49 -13.07
CA TYR A 253 -9.51 4.72 -13.55
C TYR A 253 -8.02 4.77 -13.25
N GLN A 254 -7.31 5.47 -14.13
CA GLN A 254 -5.95 5.95 -14.00
C GLN A 254 -5.93 7.45 -14.25
N ILE A 255 -4.97 8.15 -13.63
CA ILE A 255 -4.71 9.55 -13.93
C ILE A 255 -3.79 9.65 -15.16
N VAL A 256 -4.18 10.47 -16.14
CA VAL A 256 -3.33 10.77 -17.30
C VAL A 256 -2.03 11.44 -16.81
N GLY A 257 -0.88 10.90 -17.21
CA GLY A 257 0.44 11.35 -16.75
C GLY A 257 0.92 10.69 -15.45
N GLY A 258 0.12 9.82 -14.83
CA GLY A 258 0.51 8.98 -13.70
C GLY A 258 -0.20 9.31 -12.39
N ASN A 259 -0.51 8.26 -11.61
CA ASN A 259 -1.29 8.32 -10.38
C ASN A 259 -0.57 9.07 -9.25
N ARG A 260 0.77 9.15 -9.30
CA ARG A 260 1.56 9.89 -8.30
C ARG A 260 1.19 11.39 -8.24
N GLN A 261 0.65 11.94 -9.32
CA GLN A 261 0.12 13.31 -9.37
C GLN A 261 -0.95 13.59 -8.30
N LEU A 262 -1.74 12.59 -7.92
CA LEU A 262 -2.70 12.71 -6.82
C LEU A 262 -1.98 13.08 -5.51
N VAL A 263 -0.91 12.35 -5.19
CA VAL A 263 -0.16 12.53 -3.94
C VAL A 263 0.56 13.87 -3.94
N THR A 264 1.27 14.20 -5.02
CA THR A 264 1.99 15.48 -5.13
C THR A 264 1.05 16.67 -5.12
N GLY A 265 -0.09 16.56 -5.82
CA GLY A 265 -1.10 17.62 -5.89
C GLY A 265 -1.77 17.88 -4.53
N LEU A 266 -2.12 16.83 -3.78
CA LEU A 266 -2.69 16.97 -2.45
C LEU A 266 -1.70 17.59 -1.45
N LEU A 267 -0.43 17.17 -1.48
CA LEU A 267 0.60 17.76 -0.64
C LEU A 267 0.80 19.24 -0.95
N ALA A 268 0.90 19.60 -2.24
CA ALA A 268 1.03 21.00 -2.66
C ALA A 268 -0.18 21.84 -2.25
N ALA A 269 -1.41 21.35 -2.49
CA ALA A 269 -2.65 22.04 -2.15
C ALA A 269 -2.85 22.19 -0.62
N SER A 270 -2.25 21.32 0.19
CA SER A 270 -2.32 21.41 1.66
C SER A 270 -1.49 22.54 2.26
N GLY A 271 -0.55 23.12 1.51
CA GLY A 271 0.41 24.10 2.02
C GLY A 271 1.48 23.53 2.94
N ALA A 272 1.57 22.20 3.06
CA ALA A 272 2.57 21.55 3.90
C ALA A 272 3.99 21.75 3.38
N ARG A 273 4.94 21.91 4.31
CA ARG A 273 6.36 21.88 4.02
C ARG A 273 6.80 20.43 3.82
N LEU A 274 7.10 20.07 2.58
CA LEU A 274 7.56 18.73 2.21
C LEU A 274 9.09 18.63 2.38
N LEU A 275 9.53 17.71 3.24
CA LEU A 275 10.92 17.47 3.60
C LEU A 275 11.34 16.09 3.06
N LEU A 276 11.87 16.07 1.83
CA LEU A 276 12.34 14.85 1.14
C LEU A 276 13.76 14.47 1.59
N GLY A 277 14.12 13.19 1.56
CA GLY A 277 15.41 12.70 2.06
C GLY A 277 15.61 12.87 3.58
N HIS A 278 14.51 13.05 4.32
CA HIS A 278 14.49 13.24 5.77
C HIS A 278 13.88 11.99 6.44
N LYS A 279 14.72 11.00 6.78
CA LYS A 279 14.28 9.78 7.46
C LYS A 279 14.14 10.04 8.95
N VAL A 280 12.90 10.01 9.46
CA VAL A 280 12.68 10.07 10.91
C VAL A 280 13.14 8.75 11.56
N ALA A 281 14.02 8.83 12.55
CA ALA A 281 14.57 7.68 13.27
C ALA A 281 13.90 7.46 14.62
N SER A 282 13.37 8.52 15.25
CA SER A 282 12.58 8.37 16.47
C SER A 282 11.64 9.54 16.72
N VAL A 283 10.59 9.25 17.48
CA VAL A 283 9.60 10.19 18.00
C VAL A 283 9.68 10.16 19.52
N ARG A 284 9.99 11.30 20.14
CA ARG A 284 10.12 11.45 21.59
C ARG A 284 8.98 12.31 22.12
N HIS A 285 8.30 11.83 23.15
CA HIS A 285 7.30 12.60 23.88
C HIS A 285 7.94 13.34 25.06
N ASP A 286 7.69 14.64 25.18
CA ASP A 286 8.03 15.43 26.35
C ASP A 286 6.86 15.42 27.34
N ASN A 287 7.06 14.81 28.50
CA ASN A 287 6.01 14.67 29.51
C ASN A 287 5.65 15.98 30.22
N VAL A 288 6.48 17.02 30.11
CA VAL A 288 6.22 18.32 30.74
C VAL A 288 5.31 19.16 29.85
N THR A 289 5.65 19.27 28.57
CA THR A 289 4.88 20.07 27.59
C THR A 289 3.76 19.28 26.94
N GLY A 290 3.83 17.95 26.95
CA GLY A 290 2.95 17.06 26.19
C GLY A 290 3.13 17.20 24.68
N GLN A 291 4.29 17.66 24.22
CA GLN A 291 4.65 17.84 22.80
C GLN A 291 5.67 16.79 22.35
N TYR A 292 5.94 16.74 21.06
CA TYR A 292 6.79 15.75 20.42
C TYR A 292 8.03 16.36 19.77
N TRP A 293 9.13 15.61 19.81
CA TRP A 293 10.38 15.93 19.13
C TRP A 293 10.79 14.75 18.24
N LEU A 294 11.28 15.06 17.05
CA LEU A 294 11.68 14.08 16.04
C LEU A 294 13.20 14.09 15.91
N HIS A 295 13.82 12.91 15.89
CA HIS A 295 15.21 12.78 15.44
C HIS A 295 15.19 12.37 13.97
N VAL A 296 15.77 13.20 13.12
CA VAL A 296 15.71 13.06 11.66
C VAL A 296 17.11 12.92 11.10
N ARG A 297 17.31 11.91 10.26
CA ARG A 297 18.54 11.71 9.49
C ARG A 297 18.35 12.32 8.12
N THR A 298 19.27 13.18 7.71
CA THR A 298 19.28 13.76 6.37
C THR A 298 20.40 13.14 5.54
N SER A 299 20.09 12.79 4.30
CA SER A 299 21.13 12.48 3.32
C SER A 299 21.63 13.79 2.72
N SER A 300 22.85 14.22 3.06
CA SER A 300 23.52 15.28 2.31
C SER A 300 23.94 14.72 0.94
N THR A 301 23.47 15.34 -0.15
CA THR A 301 24.08 15.16 -1.47
C THR A 301 24.82 16.45 -1.78
N PRO A 302 26.15 16.43 -2.04
CA PRO A 302 26.83 17.61 -2.55
C PRO A 302 26.25 17.96 -3.93
N GLU A 303 25.98 19.23 -4.18
CA GLU A 303 25.74 19.73 -5.53
C GLU A 303 26.99 19.46 -6.40
N HIS A 304 26.75 19.02 -7.64
CA HIS A 304 27.70 18.74 -8.73
C HIS A 304 28.32 17.33 -8.82
N SER A 305 27.67 16.48 -9.63
CA SER A 305 28.35 15.64 -10.62
C SER A 305 27.34 15.18 -11.67
N THR A 306 27.60 15.54 -12.93
CA THR A 306 26.86 15.14 -14.11
C THR A 306 26.93 13.62 -14.30
N ALA A 307 25.76 12.96 -14.29
CA ALA A 307 25.66 11.53 -14.56
C ALA A 307 25.81 11.26 -16.06
N GLU A 308 26.97 10.76 -16.48
CA GLU A 308 27.10 10.04 -17.76
C GLU A 308 26.60 8.61 -17.57
N ALA A 309 25.66 8.22 -18.43
CA ALA A 309 25.12 6.88 -18.52
C ALA A 309 26.20 5.89 -18.94
N ARG A 310 26.42 4.83 -18.15
CA ARG A 310 27.17 3.66 -18.58
C ARG A 310 26.22 2.62 -19.17
N GLU A 311 26.21 2.53 -20.50
CA GLU A 311 25.71 1.39 -21.25
C GLU A 311 26.52 0.14 -20.88
N GLY A 312 25.85 -0.89 -20.35
CA GLY A 312 26.43 -2.21 -20.12
C GLY A 312 25.83 -3.21 -21.09
N GLY A 313 26.47 -3.39 -22.24
CA GLY A 313 26.19 -4.51 -23.14
C GLY A 313 26.73 -5.82 -22.56
N LEU A 314 26.01 -6.92 -22.78
CA LEU A 314 26.50 -8.27 -22.49
C LEU A 314 26.34 -9.15 -23.73
N ASP A 315 27.45 -9.80 -24.06
CA ASP A 315 27.75 -10.64 -25.22
C ASP A 315 27.01 -12.00 -25.14
N PRO A 316 26.54 -12.60 -26.24
CA PRO A 316 25.69 -13.79 -26.21
C PRO A 316 26.51 -15.06 -26.44
N ALA A 317 26.53 -15.96 -25.45
CA ALA A 317 26.77 -17.38 -25.69
C ALA A 317 26.28 -18.21 -24.50
N VAL A 318 25.30 -19.08 -24.72
CA VAL A 318 25.29 -20.52 -24.39
C VAL A 318 23.87 -21.04 -24.69
N GLY A 319 23.82 -22.06 -25.54
CA GLY A 319 22.62 -22.60 -26.16
C GLY A 319 21.77 -23.48 -25.25
N GLY A 320 20.61 -23.84 -25.79
CA GLY A 320 19.49 -24.40 -25.05
C GLY A 320 19.65 -25.83 -24.55
N VAL A 321 18.85 -26.14 -23.54
CA VAL A 321 18.19 -27.45 -23.36
C VAL A 321 16.82 -27.15 -22.77
N GLY A 322 15.76 -27.73 -23.35
CA GLY A 322 14.39 -27.56 -22.90
C GLY A 322 14.19 -28.05 -21.47
N THR A 323 13.79 -27.14 -20.60
CA THR A 323 13.43 -27.38 -19.20
C THR A 323 11.92 -27.29 -19.05
N THR A 324 11.35 -28.26 -18.33
CA THR A 324 9.91 -28.33 -18.10
C THR A 324 9.54 -27.61 -16.80
N ALA A 325 8.26 -27.22 -16.64
CA ALA A 325 7.74 -26.56 -15.43
C ALA A 325 7.99 -27.32 -14.10
N ARG A 326 8.49 -28.57 -14.17
CA ARG A 326 8.89 -29.39 -13.03
C ARG A 326 10.30 -29.07 -12.51
N ASP A 327 11.18 -28.53 -13.35
CA ASP A 327 12.59 -28.28 -13.05
C ASP A 327 12.79 -26.94 -12.31
N LEU A 328 11.88 -25.97 -12.50
CA LEU A 328 11.82 -24.70 -11.77
C LEU A 328 11.45 -24.87 -10.27
N ARG A 329 11.07 -26.09 -9.87
CA ARG A 329 10.65 -26.43 -8.50
C ARG A 329 11.79 -26.37 -7.48
N GLN A 330 13.03 -26.57 -7.92
CA GLN A 330 14.17 -26.76 -7.01
C GLN A 330 14.93 -25.45 -6.71
N ALA A 331 14.70 -24.40 -7.48
CA ALA A 331 15.33 -23.08 -7.28
C ALA A 331 14.50 -22.11 -6.42
N ALA A 332 13.23 -22.43 -6.11
CA ALA A 332 12.31 -21.55 -5.39
C ALA A 332 12.16 -21.90 -3.88
N GLY A 333 13.04 -22.76 -3.35
CA GLY A 333 12.88 -23.40 -2.03
C GLY A 333 13.65 -22.79 -0.87
N ASP A 334 14.51 -21.79 -1.08
CA ASP A 334 15.33 -21.24 0.00
C ASP A 334 14.79 -19.89 0.49
N GLU A 335 14.69 -19.77 1.82
CA GLU A 335 14.39 -18.54 2.54
C GLU A 335 15.30 -17.41 2.03
N VAL A 336 14.71 -16.45 1.34
CA VAL A 336 15.42 -15.25 0.91
C VAL A 336 15.65 -14.37 2.13
N ASP A 337 16.84 -14.52 2.68
CA ASP A 337 17.41 -13.73 3.76
C ASP A 337 17.40 -12.23 3.37
N ALA A 338 17.01 -11.39 4.33
CA ALA A 338 16.68 -9.97 4.17
C ALA A 338 17.93 -9.08 4.00
N ARG A 339 18.79 -9.41 3.02
CA ARG A 339 20.06 -8.71 2.77
C ARG A 339 20.14 -8.16 1.35
N TRP A 340 19.22 -7.26 0.98
CA TRP A 340 19.33 -6.46 -0.25
C TRP A 340 18.81 -5.02 -0.09
N LEU A 341 18.91 -4.46 1.13
CA LEU A 341 18.82 -3.00 1.34
C LEU A 341 20.19 -2.31 1.43
N ASP A 342 21.29 -3.06 1.48
CA ASP A 342 22.64 -2.48 1.49
C ASP A 342 23.35 -2.73 0.17
N GLY A 343 23.02 -1.91 -0.82
CA GLY A 343 23.88 -1.63 -1.97
C GLY A 343 24.80 -0.43 -1.71
N ALA A 344 25.18 -0.18 -0.45
CA ALA A 344 26.17 0.81 -0.09
C ALA A 344 27.52 0.11 0.10
N ASP A 345 28.51 0.54 -0.68
CA ASP A 345 29.91 0.20 -0.50
C ASP A 345 30.32 0.52 0.95
N PRO A 346 30.96 -0.39 1.74
CA PRO A 346 31.22 -0.18 3.16
C PRO A 346 32.16 0.99 3.50
N GLU A 347 32.74 1.64 2.49
CA GLU A 347 33.70 2.75 2.66
C GLU A 347 33.08 4.14 2.44
N ASP A 348 31.84 4.26 1.94
CA ASP A 348 31.20 5.58 1.73
C ASP A 348 30.36 5.99 2.96
N ARG A 349 31.05 6.24 4.09
CA ARG A 349 30.43 6.82 5.29
C ARG A 349 30.04 8.27 4.99
N ARG A 350 28.88 8.46 4.37
CA ARG A 350 28.17 9.74 4.36
C ARG A 350 28.05 10.19 5.83
N LEU A 351 28.49 11.40 6.12
CA LEU A 351 28.22 12.06 7.39
C LEU A 351 26.69 12.26 7.45
N GLU A 352 25.99 11.32 8.08
CA GLU A 352 24.55 11.45 8.35
C GLU A 352 24.36 12.52 9.42
N ASP A 353 23.87 13.69 9.02
CA ASP A 353 23.50 14.72 9.98
C ASP A 353 22.21 14.29 10.68
N ILE A 354 22.29 14.14 12.00
CA ILE A 354 21.12 13.88 12.84
C ILE A 354 20.63 15.21 13.41
N GLN A 355 19.45 15.63 12.97
CA GLN A 355 18.78 16.83 13.43
C GLN A 355 17.66 16.48 14.41
N GLU A 356 17.54 17.24 15.51
CA GLU A 356 16.34 17.22 16.35
C GLU A 356 15.38 18.32 15.88
N LEU A 357 14.15 17.95 15.53
CA LEU A 357 13.11 18.86 15.03
C LEU A 357 11.88 18.82 15.93
N GLY A 358 11.37 20.00 16.27
CA GLY A 358 10.22 20.17 17.15
C GLY A 358 10.20 21.55 17.81
N PRO A 359 9.33 21.76 18.81
CA PRO A 359 8.30 20.82 19.24
C PRO A 359 7.14 20.73 18.22
N TYR A 360 6.45 19.59 18.21
CA TYR A 360 5.20 19.35 17.49
C TYR A 360 4.07 19.04 18.48
N ASP A 361 2.89 19.60 18.25
CA ASP A 361 1.70 19.36 19.06
C ASP A 361 1.03 18.03 18.72
N ALA A 362 1.23 17.55 17.49
CA ALA A 362 0.77 16.23 17.06
C ALA A 362 1.74 15.61 16.03
N VAL A 363 1.77 14.28 15.99
CA VAL A 363 2.55 13.48 15.05
C VAL A 363 1.68 12.39 14.45
N VAL A 364 1.67 12.29 13.12
CA VAL A 364 1.01 11.21 12.38
C VAL A 364 2.07 10.31 11.74
N LEU A 365 2.09 9.04 12.14
CA LEU A 365 2.90 7.99 11.52
C LEU A 365 2.14 7.45 10.30
N ALA A 366 2.29 8.11 9.15
CA ALA A 366 1.67 7.76 7.87
C ALA A 366 2.57 6.84 7.01
N THR A 367 3.35 6.00 7.68
CA THR A 367 4.23 4.99 7.11
C THR A 367 4.10 3.70 7.92
N PRO A 368 4.27 2.50 7.32
CA PRO A 368 4.33 1.26 8.09
C PRO A 368 5.41 1.33 9.18
N LEU A 369 5.08 0.89 10.40
CA LEU A 369 6.09 0.71 11.46
C LEU A 369 7.03 -0.46 11.15
N THR A 370 6.54 -1.46 10.42
CA THR A 370 7.39 -2.55 9.93
C THR A 370 8.33 -2.02 8.84
N GLY A 371 9.63 -2.17 9.05
CA GLY A 371 10.67 -1.76 8.10
C GLY A 371 10.99 -0.25 8.08
N SER A 372 10.37 0.58 8.93
CA SER A 372 10.71 2.01 9.01
C SER A 372 11.81 2.34 10.02
N ASP A 373 12.11 1.42 10.95
CA ASP A 373 13.08 1.60 12.04
C ASP A 373 12.77 2.77 12.99
N ILE A 374 11.55 3.30 12.96
CA ILE A 374 11.13 4.42 13.82
C ILE A 374 10.97 3.92 15.26
N ARG A 375 11.71 4.53 16.19
CA ARG A 375 11.58 4.27 17.63
C ARG A 375 10.61 5.27 18.29
N LEU A 376 9.76 4.76 19.19
CA LEU A 376 8.79 5.56 19.93
C LEU A 376 9.26 5.65 21.39
N ASN A 377 9.78 6.82 21.76
CA ASN A 377 10.25 7.11 23.11
C ASN A 377 9.11 7.77 23.90
N LEU A 378 8.19 6.95 24.41
CA LEU A 378 7.02 7.38 25.16
C LEU A 378 7.13 6.97 26.62
N SER A 379 6.59 7.76 27.55
CA SER A 379 6.42 7.31 28.93
C SER A 379 5.28 6.29 29.01
N ARG A 380 5.39 5.29 29.89
CA ARG A 380 4.35 4.27 30.06
C ARG A 380 2.97 4.86 30.37
N SER A 381 2.92 5.98 31.09
CA SER A 381 1.69 6.70 31.40
C SER A 381 1.07 7.44 30.21
N ALA A 382 1.84 7.69 29.14
CA ALA A 382 1.36 8.38 27.94
C ALA A 382 0.82 7.42 26.88
N VAL A 383 1.04 6.11 27.01
CA VAL A 383 0.60 5.12 26.02
C VAL A 383 -0.91 4.93 26.11
N ALA A 384 -1.59 5.03 24.95
CA ALA A 384 -3.02 4.82 24.86
C ALA A 384 -3.40 3.34 25.09
N PRO A 385 -4.60 3.06 25.63
CA PRO A 385 -5.08 1.69 25.78
C PRO A 385 -5.08 0.91 24.46
N GLY A 386 -4.53 -0.30 24.47
CA GLY A 386 -4.41 -1.16 23.29
C GLY A 386 -3.17 -0.88 22.42
N ALA A 387 -2.41 0.19 22.70
CA ALA A 387 -1.16 0.51 22.01
C ALA A 387 0.09 -0.02 22.76
N GLU A 388 -0.08 -0.62 23.94
CA GLU A 388 1.02 -1.01 24.83
C GLU A 388 1.99 -1.96 24.16
N ALA A 389 1.45 -2.94 23.42
CA ALA A 389 2.28 -3.87 22.68
C ALA A 389 3.08 -3.13 21.61
N LEU A 390 2.44 -2.31 20.78
CA LEU A 390 3.07 -1.57 19.69
C LEU A 390 4.21 -0.66 20.18
N VAL A 391 3.98 0.07 21.27
CA VAL A 391 4.99 0.97 21.87
C VAL A 391 6.09 0.17 22.56
N ALA A 392 5.77 -0.94 23.23
CA ALA A 392 6.76 -1.78 23.90
C ALA A 392 7.75 -2.41 22.91
N ALA A 393 7.34 -2.78 21.69
CA ALA A 393 8.30 -3.18 20.66
C ALA A 393 9.29 -2.06 20.41
N SER A 394 8.82 -0.84 20.15
CA SER A 394 9.67 0.29 19.78
C SER A 394 10.70 0.69 20.82
N LEU A 395 10.57 0.23 22.08
CA LEU A 395 11.47 0.51 23.19
C LEU A 395 12.60 -0.52 23.38
N GLU A 396 12.51 -1.74 22.84
CA GLU A 396 13.44 -2.84 23.18
C GLU A 396 14.03 -3.56 21.95
N SER A 397 15.20 -3.13 21.41
CA SER A 397 16.29 -3.96 20.80
C SER A 397 17.38 -3.14 20.04
N PRO A 398 18.62 -3.66 19.84
CA PRO A 398 19.68 -3.83 20.81
C PRO A 398 20.85 -2.85 20.56
N GLY A 399 21.27 -2.14 21.60
CA GLY A 399 22.39 -1.20 21.48
C GLY A 399 22.69 -0.50 22.81
N GLN A 400 22.97 -1.27 23.85
CA GLN A 400 23.68 -0.74 25.02
C GLN A 400 24.82 -1.71 25.35
N GLY A 401 26.00 -1.12 25.50
CA GLY A 401 27.27 -1.79 25.33
C GLY A 401 27.60 -2.79 26.43
N ALA A 402 28.28 -3.86 26.02
CA ALA A 402 29.20 -4.56 26.90
C ALA A 402 30.47 -3.69 27.04
N GLY A 403 30.39 -2.66 27.88
CA GLY A 403 31.58 -2.21 28.60
C GLY A 403 31.97 -3.37 29.51
N ALA A 404 33.17 -3.91 29.33
CA ALA A 404 33.72 -4.93 30.20
C ALA A 404 33.79 -4.39 31.64
N PRO A 405 33.22 -5.08 32.64
CA PRO A 405 33.63 -4.91 34.01
C PRO A 405 34.71 -5.95 34.32
N GLY A 406 35.82 -5.47 34.89
CA GLY A 406 36.82 -6.33 35.51
C GLY A 406 36.18 -7.24 36.55
N ALA A 407 36.80 -8.40 36.71
CA ALA A 407 36.57 -9.28 37.84
C ALA A 407 36.77 -8.51 39.14
N ASP A 408 35.83 -8.65 40.07
CA ASP A 408 36.03 -8.97 41.49
C ASP A 408 34.72 -8.70 42.25
N GLY A 409 34.22 -9.69 43.01
CA GLY A 409 33.23 -9.46 44.08
C GLY A 409 31.98 -10.34 44.06
N GLU A 410 32.04 -11.39 44.89
CA GLU A 410 30.97 -12.24 45.39
C GLU A 410 29.86 -11.48 46.16
N GLU A 411 28.60 -11.91 45.99
CA GLU A 411 27.58 -12.24 47.03
C GLU A 411 26.12 -11.83 46.72
N ASP A 412 25.27 -12.88 46.70
CA ASP A 412 23.92 -13.06 47.23
C ASP A 412 22.74 -12.07 46.98
N GLY A 413 21.60 -12.67 46.57
CA GLY A 413 20.27 -12.15 46.93
C GLY A 413 19.15 -12.29 45.89
N ARG A 414 18.42 -13.41 45.93
CA ARG A 414 16.99 -13.60 45.52
C ARG A 414 16.45 -12.64 44.44
N GLY A 415 16.71 -12.94 43.16
CA GLY A 415 16.13 -12.24 42.02
C GLY A 415 14.91 -12.96 41.44
N ALA A 416 13.81 -12.23 41.26
CA ALA A 416 12.62 -12.66 40.53
C ALA A 416 12.99 -13.28 39.16
N ALA A 417 12.28 -14.33 38.76
CA ALA A 417 12.46 -14.96 37.46
C ALA A 417 12.49 -13.89 36.34
N PRO A 418 13.47 -13.92 35.42
CA PRO A 418 13.54 -12.95 34.34
C PRO A 418 12.24 -13.06 33.54
N ARG A 419 11.50 -11.93 33.48
CA ARG A 419 10.37 -11.79 32.57
C ARG A 419 10.88 -12.11 31.17
N ARG A 420 10.37 -13.19 30.57
CA ARG A 420 10.65 -13.53 29.17
C ARG A 420 10.38 -12.29 28.32
N SER A 421 11.43 -11.81 27.67
CA SER A 421 11.34 -10.78 26.63
C SER A 421 10.34 -11.24 25.57
N VAL A 422 9.43 -10.35 25.17
CA VAL A 422 8.67 -10.55 23.94
C VAL A 422 9.60 -10.06 22.84
N PRO A 423 10.15 -10.92 21.97
CA PRO A 423 11.07 -10.46 20.94
C PRO A 423 10.38 -9.45 20.01
N TRP A 424 11.14 -8.44 19.60
CA TRP A 424 10.79 -7.37 18.63
C TRP A 424 9.99 -7.87 17.41
N THR A 425 10.18 -9.13 17.02
CA THR A 425 9.48 -9.83 15.94
C THR A 425 7.97 -10.01 16.14
N ALA A 426 7.44 -9.91 17.37
CA ALA A 426 6.02 -10.14 17.64
C ALA A 426 5.08 -9.02 17.14
N LEU A 427 5.63 -7.88 16.71
CA LEU A 427 4.89 -6.67 16.34
C LEU A 427 5.16 -6.19 14.91
N GLN A 428 6.17 -6.75 14.26
CA GLN A 428 6.34 -6.58 12.83
C GLN A 428 5.43 -7.57 12.12
N ARG A 429 4.28 -7.07 11.64
CA ARG A 429 3.50 -7.86 10.71
C ARG A 429 4.32 -8.00 9.43
N PRO A 430 4.70 -9.22 9.01
CA PRO A 430 5.49 -9.38 7.81
C PRO A 430 4.70 -8.81 6.63
N TYR A 431 5.38 -8.10 5.73
CA TYR A 431 4.77 -7.61 4.51
C TYR A 431 4.86 -8.66 3.41
N GLN A 432 3.81 -8.73 2.60
CA GLN A 432 3.85 -9.43 1.33
C GLN A 432 4.69 -8.62 0.35
N VAL A 433 5.76 -9.25 -0.11
CA VAL A 433 6.61 -8.71 -1.17
C VAL A 433 5.94 -8.98 -2.51
N THR A 434 5.89 -7.96 -3.36
CA THR A 434 5.46 -8.04 -4.75
C THR A 434 6.50 -7.35 -5.62
N VAL A 435 6.96 -8.01 -6.67
CA VAL A 435 7.84 -7.41 -7.66
C VAL A 435 7.01 -7.03 -8.88
N THR A 436 7.13 -5.77 -9.29
CA THR A 436 6.59 -5.27 -10.55
C THR A 436 7.75 -5.13 -11.53
N THR A 437 7.69 -5.86 -12.65
CA THR A 437 8.67 -5.73 -13.72
C THR A 437 7.98 -5.24 -14.99
N TYR A 438 8.50 -4.17 -15.59
CA TYR A 438 8.13 -3.77 -16.93
C TYR A 438 9.09 -4.36 -17.95
N VAL A 439 8.56 -5.03 -18.96
CA VAL A 439 9.33 -5.68 -20.01
C VAL A 439 8.83 -5.21 -21.36
N GLU A 440 9.74 -4.74 -22.21
CA GLU A 440 9.47 -4.55 -23.62
C GLU A 440 9.84 -5.82 -24.38
N ALA A 441 8.88 -6.41 -25.10
CA ALA A 441 9.06 -7.69 -25.79
C ALA A 441 8.08 -7.84 -26.96
N GLY A 442 8.31 -8.88 -27.78
CA GLY A 442 7.31 -9.38 -28.71
C GLY A 442 6.15 -10.10 -28.00
N PRO A 443 5.27 -10.80 -28.75
CA PRO A 443 4.10 -11.46 -28.19
C PRO A 443 4.43 -12.48 -27.08
N LEU A 444 3.44 -12.74 -26.21
CA LEU A 444 3.53 -13.82 -25.22
C LEU A 444 3.57 -15.19 -25.91
N ALA A 445 4.42 -16.09 -25.41
CA ALA A 445 4.53 -17.45 -25.93
C ALA A 445 3.28 -18.27 -25.56
N ALA A 446 2.36 -18.50 -26.50
CA ALA A 446 1.17 -19.31 -26.26
C ALA A 446 1.46 -20.70 -25.64
N PRO A 447 2.54 -21.43 -26.04
CA PRO A 447 2.89 -22.71 -25.43
C PRO A 447 3.21 -22.63 -23.94
N PHE A 448 3.75 -21.49 -23.45
CA PHE A 448 4.01 -21.29 -22.02
C PHE A 448 2.70 -21.38 -21.20
N PHE A 449 1.62 -20.84 -21.76
CA PHE A 449 0.29 -20.86 -21.14
C PHE A 449 -0.52 -22.12 -21.47
N GLY A 450 0.08 -23.10 -22.14
CA GLY A 450 -0.61 -24.31 -22.61
C GLY A 450 -1.71 -24.03 -23.65
N ALA A 451 -1.55 -22.95 -24.42
CA ALA A 451 -2.45 -22.54 -25.48
C ALA A 451 -1.78 -22.69 -26.86
N THR A 452 -2.58 -22.92 -27.90
CA THR A 452 -2.09 -22.93 -29.29
C THR A 452 -1.87 -21.54 -29.84
N ALA A 453 -2.68 -20.58 -29.38
CA ALA A 453 -2.54 -19.17 -29.67
C ALA A 453 -3.02 -18.39 -28.43
N MET A 454 -2.39 -17.25 -28.15
CA MET A 454 -2.92 -16.35 -27.15
C MET A 454 -4.22 -15.73 -27.68
N PRO A 455 -5.29 -15.65 -26.86
CA PRO A 455 -6.40 -14.79 -27.24
C PRO A 455 -5.88 -13.35 -27.35
N PRO A 456 -6.61 -12.45 -28.00
CA PRO A 456 -6.24 -11.04 -28.03
C PRO A 456 -6.47 -10.46 -26.63
N VAL A 457 -5.47 -10.68 -25.78
CA VAL A 457 -5.53 -10.55 -24.32
C VAL A 457 -4.69 -9.35 -23.91
N SER A 458 -5.27 -8.54 -23.03
CA SER A 458 -4.58 -7.46 -22.35
C SER A 458 -4.05 -7.88 -20.98
N ALA A 459 -4.59 -8.95 -20.36
CA ALA A 459 -4.08 -9.51 -19.10
C ALA A 459 -4.31 -11.02 -18.90
N VAL A 460 -3.33 -11.72 -18.35
CA VAL A 460 -3.41 -13.09 -17.84
C VAL A 460 -3.18 -13.08 -16.33
N LEU A 461 -4.17 -13.52 -15.56
CA LEU A 461 -4.06 -13.75 -14.13
C LEU A 461 -3.68 -15.21 -13.87
N VAL A 462 -2.93 -15.44 -12.80
CA VAL A 462 -2.39 -16.77 -12.48
C VAL A 462 -3.03 -17.31 -11.20
N THR A 463 -3.54 -18.55 -11.24
CA THR A 463 -4.11 -19.22 -10.05
C THR A 463 -3.01 -19.81 -9.17
N SER A 464 -3.31 -20.06 -7.88
CA SER A 464 -2.38 -20.65 -6.91
C SER A 464 -1.81 -22.01 -7.31
N ASP A 465 -2.49 -22.74 -8.20
CA ASP A 465 -2.05 -24.04 -8.70
C ASP A 465 -0.84 -23.93 -9.65
N ALA A 466 -0.63 -22.74 -10.23
CA ALA A 466 0.51 -22.50 -11.08
C ALA A 466 1.78 -22.39 -10.23
N ALA A 467 2.63 -23.42 -10.30
CA ALA A 467 3.93 -23.46 -9.65
C ALA A 467 4.96 -22.57 -10.36
N VAL A 468 4.64 -21.28 -10.51
CA VAL A 468 5.50 -20.25 -11.09
C VAL A 468 5.55 -19.05 -10.15
N PRO A 469 6.64 -18.27 -10.16
CA PRO A 469 6.74 -17.09 -9.31
C PRO A 469 5.88 -15.91 -9.81
N LEU A 470 5.06 -16.10 -10.86
CA LEU A 470 4.20 -15.10 -11.49
C LEU A 470 2.78 -15.11 -10.88
N THR A 471 2.20 -13.92 -10.68
CA THR A 471 0.78 -13.77 -10.30
C THR A 471 -0.09 -13.13 -11.38
N ALA A 472 0.48 -12.26 -12.22
CA ALA A 472 -0.20 -11.73 -13.39
C ALA A 472 0.78 -11.15 -14.42
N VAL A 473 0.38 -11.16 -15.69
CA VAL A 473 1.05 -10.43 -16.77
C VAL A 473 0.01 -9.67 -17.58
N ALA A 474 0.25 -8.39 -17.84
CA ALA A 474 -0.62 -7.54 -18.64
C ALA A 474 0.18 -6.79 -19.70
N GLY A 475 -0.28 -6.85 -20.95
CA GLY A 475 0.43 -6.30 -22.10
C GLY A 475 -0.37 -5.21 -22.81
N ARG A 476 0.34 -4.23 -23.36
CA ARG A 476 -0.22 -3.24 -24.27
C ARG A 476 0.78 -2.92 -25.38
N PRO A 477 0.33 -2.46 -26.56
CA PRO A 477 1.24 -2.01 -27.61
C PRO A 477 2.25 -0.99 -27.07
N ALA A 478 3.49 -1.09 -27.50
CA ALA A 478 4.53 -0.17 -27.04
C ALA A 478 4.20 1.28 -27.47
N PRO A 479 4.35 2.27 -26.57
CA PRO A 479 4.09 3.66 -26.89
C PRO A 479 5.03 4.14 -27.99
N ALA A 480 4.52 5.00 -28.88
CA ALA A 480 5.28 5.51 -30.03
C ALA A 480 6.54 6.25 -29.58
N ALA A 481 7.67 5.93 -30.20
CA ALA A 481 8.91 6.67 -30.06
C ALA A 481 9.05 7.61 -31.28
N ASN A 482 9.24 8.91 -31.02
CA ASN A 482 9.42 9.93 -32.07
C ASN A 482 8.31 9.92 -33.16
N GLY A 483 7.06 9.66 -32.77
CA GLY A 483 5.91 9.66 -33.68
C GLY A 483 5.71 8.36 -34.48
N SER A 484 6.56 7.35 -34.31
CA SER A 484 6.42 6.03 -34.95
C SER A 484 6.16 4.93 -33.92
N ARG A 485 5.23 4.02 -34.23
CA ARG A 485 4.99 2.83 -33.41
C ARG A 485 5.84 1.66 -33.92
N PRO A 486 6.58 0.98 -33.04
CA PRO A 486 7.21 -0.28 -33.40
C PRO A 486 6.12 -1.34 -33.62
N GLU A 487 6.05 -1.91 -34.82
CA GLU A 487 5.12 -3.00 -35.12
C GLU A 487 5.50 -4.27 -34.34
N GLY A 488 4.49 -4.95 -33.77
CA GLY A 488 4.68 -6.21 -33.05
C GLY A 488 5.37 -6.11 -31.69
N LEU A 489 5.67 -4.91 -31.20
CA LEU A 489 6.32 -4.68 -29.92
C LEU A 489 5.32 -4.23 -28.85
N PHE A 490 5.45 -4.80 -27.66
CA PHE A 490 4.57 -4.58 -26.52
C PHE A 490 5.36 -4.19 -25.28
N VAL A 491 4.71 -3.46 -24.38
CA VAL A 491 5.17 -3.25 -23.01
C VAL A 491 4.28 -4.07 -22.08
N TYR A 492 4.90 -5.02 -21.40
CA TYR A 492 4.28 -5.90 -20.42
C TYR A 492 4.57 -5.42 -19.00
N LYS A 493 3.53 -5.40 -18.17
CA LYS A 493 3.64 -5.34 -16.71
C LYS A 493 3.52 -6.75 -16.17
N VAL A 494 4.51 -7.17 -15.39
CA VAL A 494 4.59 -8.51 -14.81
C VAL A 494 4.62 -8.38 -13.29
N PHE A 495 3.69 -9.06 -12.61
CA PHE A 495 3.67 -9.18 -11.15
C PHE A 495 4.19 -10.54 -10.72
N SER A 496 5.16 -10.55 -9.81
CA SER A 496 5.78 -11.78 -9.32
C SER A 496 6.13 -11.72 -7.82
N HIS A 497 6.44 -12.87 -7.25
CA HIS A 497 6.92 -12.99 -5.86
C HIS A 497 8.39 -12.59 -5.70
N ALA A 498 9.18 -12.66 -6.77
CA ALA A 498 10.61 -12.35 -6.84
C ALA A 498 10.96 -11.76 -8.22
N PRO A 499 12.14 -11.13 -8.39
CA PRO A 499 12.60 -10.69 -9.71
C PRO A 499 12.56 -11.82 -10.73
N LEU A 500 12.18 -11.52 -11.97
CA LEU A 500 12.09 -12.52 -13.03
C LEU A 500 13.49 -13.07 -13.35
N SER A 501 13.64 -14.39 -13.36
CA SER A 501 14.87 -15.02 -13.85
C SER A 501 14.97 -14.88 -15.36
N LEU A 502 16.19 -14.95 -15.90
CA LEU A 502 16.42 -14.93 -17.36
C LEU A 502 15.69 -16.08 -18.06
N GLU A 503 15.63 -17.25 -17.43
CA GLU A 503 14.92 -18.43 -17.92
C GLU A 503 13.40 -18.17 -18.02
N LEU A 504 12.80 -17.60 -16.98
CA LEU A 504 11.38 -17.26 -16.99
C LEU A 504 11.09 -16.16 -18.02
N LEU A 505 11.96 -15.16 -18.11
CA LEU A 505 11.84 -14.07 -19.09
C LEU A 505 11.87 -14.62 -20.52
N ALA A 506 12.81 -15.53 -20.82
CA ALA A 506 12.94 -16.17 -22.13
C ALA A 506 11.77 -17.11 -22.44
N ALA A 507 11.21 -17.79 -21.44
CA ALA A 507 10.08 -18.70 -21.62
C ALA A 507 8.73 -17.99 -21.80
N LEU A 508 8.58 -16.77 -21.27
CA LEU A 508 7.31 -16.04 -21.25
C LEU A 508 6.93 -15.45 -22.62
N PHE A 509 7.91 -15.13 -23.45
CA PHE A 509 7.72 -14.45 -24.74
C PHE A 509 8.13 -15.32 -25.92
N GLU A 510 7.53 -15.07 -27.08
CA GLU A 510 7.93 -15.73 -28.32
C GLU A 510 9.39 -15.40 -28.66
N PRO A 511 10.17 -16.36 -29.19
CA PRO A 511 11.52 -16.07 -29.66
C PRO A 511 11.51 -15.01 -30.75
N GLN A 512 12.23 -13.91 -30.53
CA GLN A 512 12.37 -12.80 -31.47
C GLN A 512 13.86 -12.50 -31.72
N PRO A 513 14.22 -11.84 -32.83
CA PRO A 513 15.61 -11.43 -33.10
C PRO A 513 16.20 -10.55 -31.98
N GLN A 514 15.35 -9.79 -31.30
CA GLN A 514 15.72 -8.98 -30.13
C GLN A 514 15.18 -9.65 -28.87
N ALA A 515 16.04 -9.79 -27.87
CA ALA A 515 15.66 -10.36 -26.59
C ALA A 515 14.69 -9.43 -25.83
N PRO A 516 13.81 -9.96 -24.96
CA PRO A 516 12.99 -9.16 -24.06
C PRO A 516 13.86 -8.20 -23.23
N ARG A 517 13.52 -6.91 -23.23
CA ARG A 517 14.24 -5.87 -22.50
C ARG A 517 13.49 -5.48 -21.24
N VAL A 518 14.12 -5.63 -20.08
CA VAL A 518 13.56 -5.12 -18.82
C VAL A 518 13.74 -3.59 -18.78
N LEU A 519 12.62 -2.86 -18.66
CA LEU A 519 12.61 -1.40 -18.57
C LEU A 519 12.81 -0.92 -17.13
N ASP A 520 12.17 -1.58 -16.17
CA ASP A 520 12.34 -1.35 -14.72
C ASP A 520 11.85 -2.59 -13.95
N SER A 521 12.41 -2.80 -12.77
CA SER A 521 11.99 -3.88 -11.87
C SER A 521 12.02 -3.39 -10.43
N ARG A 522 10.86 -3.36 -9.77
CA ARG A 522 10.70 -2.79 -8.42
C ARG A 522 10.10 -3.77 -7.46
N GLN A 523 10.75 -3.90 -6.32
CA GLN A 523 10.24 -4.65 -5.20
C GLN A 523 9.41 -3.74 -4.28
N TRP A 524 8.22 -4.22 -3.93
CA TRP A 524 7.29 -3.53 -3.05
C TRP A 524 7.02 -4.36 -1.81
N PHE A 525 7.12 -3.74 -0.64
CA PHE A 525 6.38 -4.18 0.54
C PHE A 525 4.94 -3.71 0.38
N ALA A 526 4.21 -4.38 -0.51
CA ALA A 526 2.96 -3.86 -1.06
C ALA A 526 1.86 -3.82 -0.01
N TYR A 527 1.72 -4.89 0.76
CA TYR A 527 0.63 -5.08 1.74
C TYR A 527 1.12 -5.87 2.94
N PRO A 528 0.50 -5.75 4.12
CA PRO A 528 0.72 -6.71 5.19
C PRO A 528 0.35 -8.14 4.73
N ARG A 529 1.07 -9.14 5.23
CA ARG A 529 0.59 -10.52 5.21
C ARG A 529 -0.59 -10.61 6.16
N PHE A 530 -1.74 -11.02 5.64
CA PHE A 530 -2.95 -11.20 6.43
C PHE A 530 -2.81 -12.44 7.32
N ALA A 531 -3.47 -12.41 8.47
CA ALA A 531 -3.42 -13.47 9.46
C ALA A 531 -4.72 -13.48 10.29
N PRO A 532 -5.88 -13.79 9.67
CA PRO A 532 -7.15 -13.86 10.39
C PRO A 532 -7.14 -14.97 11.47
N PRO A 533 -7.73 -14.72 12.66
CA PRO A 533 -8.43 -13.51 13.06
C PRO A 533 -7.51 -12.29 13.19
N GLU A 534 -7.88 -11.19 12.53
CA GLU A 534 -6.98 -10.06 12.37
C GLU A 534 -6.81 -9.28 13.69
N ARG A 535 -5.54 -9.11 14.09
CA ARG A 535 -5.14 -8.12 15.09
C ARG A 535 -5.13 -6.74 14.44
N LEU A 536 -5.96 -5.84 14.95
CA LEU A 536 -6.08 -4.45 14.50
C LEU A 536 -5.53 -3.50 15.59
N ASP A 537 -4.32 -2.98 15.38
CA ASP A 537 -3.72 -2.00 16.30
C ASP A 537 -4.48 -0.66 16.25
N PRO A 538 -4.50 0.13 17.34
CA PRO A 538 -5.25 1.37 17.38
C PRO A 538 -4.66 2.45 16.47
N PHE A 539 -5.51 3.40 16.05
CA PHE A 539 -5.04 4.64 15.42
C PHE A 539 -4.34 5.52 16.45
N VAL A 540 -4.87 5.66 17.67
CA VAL A 540 -4.27 6.53 18.70
C VAL A 540 -3.25 5.73 19.51
N LEU A 541 -1.97 6.13 19.46
CA LEU A 541 -0.89 5.48 20.22
C LEU A 541 -0.57 6.19 21.54
N ALA A 542 -0.72 7.51 21.55
CA ALA A 542 -0.60 8.39 22.70
C ALA A 542 -1.37 9.70 22.39
N PRO A 543 -1.64 10.58 23.36
CA PRO A 543 -2.28 11.87 23.09
C PRO A 543 -1.51 12.66 22.01
N GLY A 544 -2.14 12.90 20.86
CA GLY A 544 -1.50 13.61 19.73
C GLY A 544 -0.59 12.76 18.85
N LEU A 545 -0.38 11.46 19.15
CA LEU A 545 0.38 10.53 18.33
C LEU A 545 -0.57 9.52 17.65
N VAL A 546 -0.67 9.59 16.32
CA VAL A 546 -1.60 8.79 15.52
C VAL A 546 -0.85 7.86 14.56
N TYR A 547 -1.21 6.59 14.50
CA TYR A 547 -0.74 5.62 13.52
C TYR A 547 -1.68 5.56 12.31
N GLY A 548 -1.29 6.26 11.23
CA GLY A 548 -2.09 6.43 10.02
C GLY A 548 -2.22 5.19 9.13
N ASN A 549 -1.44 4.13 9.39
CA ASN A 549 -1.49 2.88 8.61
C ASN A 549 -2.23 1.74 9.35
N ALA A 550 -2.88 2.03 10.48
CA ALA A 550 -3.52 1.03 11.33
C ALA A 550 -4.63 0.20 10.63
N LEU A 551 -5.21 0.70 9.52
CA LEU A 551 -6.28 0.02 8.79
C LEU A 551 -5.78 -1.05 7.79
N GLU A 552 -4.49 -1.06 7.44
CA GLU A 552 -3.93 -1.98 6.44
C GLU A 552 -4.20 -3.48 6.71
N PRO A 553 -4.13 -3.96 7.97
CA PRO A 553 -4.53 -5.32 8.36
C PRO A 553 -5.96 -5.73 7.98
N ALA A 554 -6.90 -4.78 7.84
CA ALA A 554 -8.28 -5.08 7.47
C ALA A 554 -8.43 -5.29 5.96
N ALA A 555 -7.87 -4.38 5.18
CA ALA A 555 -7.72 -4.43 3.73
C ALA A 555 -6.75 -3.32 3.31
N SER A 556 -6.06 -3.45 2.18
CA SER A 556 -5.09 -2.46 1.72
C SER A 556 -5.34 -2.05 0.28
N ALA A 557 -5.71 -0.79 0.08
CA ALA A 557 -5.84 -0.13 -1.22
C ALA A 557 -5.64 1.39 -1.04
N MET A 558 -5.48 2.12 -2.14
CA MET A 558 -5.36 3.60 -2.09
C MET A 558 -6.50 4.24 -1.29
N GLU A 559 -7.74 3.79 -1.50
CA GLU A 559 -8.91 4.34 -0.80
C GLU A 559 -8.89 4.08 0.71
N LEU A 560 -8.38 2.91 1.14
CA LEU A 560 -8.27 2.59 2.57
C LEU A 560 -7.17 3.44 3.24
N ALA A 561 -6.08 3.70 2.52
CA ALA A 561 -5.05 4.63 2.98
C ALA A 561 -5.57 6.08 3.05
N ALA A 562 -6.35 6.52 2.05
CA ALA A 562 -7.01 7.82 2.05
C ALA A 562 -7.99 7.95 3.23
N LEU A 563 -8.79 6.91 3.48
CA LEU A 563 -9.72 6.85 4.60
C LEU A 563 -9.03 6.93 5.96
N ALA A 564 -7.94 6.18 6.13
CA ALA A 564 -7.12 6.21 7.34
C ALA A 564 -6.43 7.57 7.53
N GLY A 565 -6.00 8.22 6.44
CA GLY A 565 -5.47 9.58 6.47
C GLY A 565 -6.52 10.62 6.90
N ALA A 566 -7.74 10.53 6.35
CA ALA A 566 -8.84 11.38 6.75
C ALA A 566 -9.26 11.18 8.22
N ASN A 567 -9.26 9.93 8.71
CA ASN A 567 -9.48 9.63 10.13
C ASN A 567 -8.37 10.24 11.00
N SER A 568 -7.12 10.13 10.57
CA SER A 568 -5.95 10.68 11.28
C SER A 568 -6.04 12.20 11.39
N ALA A 569 -6.43 12.90 10.31
CA ALA A 569 -6.64 14.35 10.33
C ALA A 569 -7.72 14.75 11.35
N LEU A 570 -8.84 14.03 11.40
CA LEU A 570 -9.91 14.30 12.37
C LEU A 570 -9.48 14.05 13.82
N LEU A 571 -8.71 12.98 14.07
CA LEU A 571 -8.16 12.70 15.40
C LEU A 571 -7.18 13.79 15.86
N VAL A 572 -6.31 14.25 14.95
CA VAL A 572 -5.39 15.36 15.21
C VAL A 572 -6.14 16.65 15.49
N ALA A 573 -7.12 17.02 14.66
CA ALA A 573 -7.93 18.22 14.87
C ALA A 573 -8.59 18.23 16.26
N ARG A 574 -9.23 17.13 16.66
CA ARG A 574 -9.84 16.98 17.99
C ARG A 574 -8.81 17.10 19.13
N HIS A 575 -7.61 16.56 18.93
CA HIS A 575 -6.54 16.70 19.91
C HIS A 575 -6.13 18.16 20.11
N LEU A 576 -5.92 18.89 19.01
CA LEU A 576 -5.53 20.31 19.04
C LEU A 576 -6.62 21.18 19.67
N GLU A 577 -7.90 20.92 19.35
CA GLU A 577 -9.05 21.58 20.01
C GLU A 577 -9.05 21.37 21.53
N GLY A 578 -8.81 20.13 21.98
CA GLY A 578 -8.74 19.78 23.40
C GLY A 578 -7.61 20.51 24.14
N ARG A 579 -6.44 20.67 23.51
CA ARG A 579 -5.31 21.42 24.07
C ARG A 579 -5.62 22.91 24.21
N GLY A 580 -6.28 23.51 23.22
CA GLY A 580 -6.69 24.92 23.27
C GLY A 580 -7.72 25.22 24.36
N ALA A 581 -8.56 24.25 24.74
CA ALA A 581 -9.56 24.39 25.79
C ALA A 581 -9.00 24.18 27.21
N GLY A 582 -7.96 23.36 27.38
CA GLY A 582 -7.37 23.01 28.69
C GLY A 582 -6.34 24.01 29.25
N GLY A 583 -5.91 25.00 28.46
CA GLY A 583 -5.00 26.07 28.89
C GLY A 583 -5.68 27.31 29.50
N ARG A 584 -6.93 27.20 29.95
CA ARG A 584 -7.72 28.30 30.55
C ARG A 584 -7.86 28.18 32.06
#